data_AF-A0A6U3AV84-F1
#
_entry.id   AF-A0A6U3AV84-F1
#
_cell.length_a   1.000
_cell.length_b   1.000
_cell.length_c   1.000
_cell.angle_alpha   90.00
_cell.angle_beta   90.00
_cell.angle_gamma   90.00
#
_symmetry.space_group_name_H-M   'P 1'
#
loop_
_entity.id
_entity.type
_entity.pdbx_description
1 polymer ?
#
loop_
_entity_poly.entity_id
_entity_poly.type
_entity_poly.pdbx_seq_one_letter_code
_entity_poly.pdbx_strand_id
1 'polypeptide(L)'
;MLGDFQGTPTIRLYTPKAKQGNSNSKKIVKDYQYERKAVDMKRFLDENMPNFIERVSGLSDLTKFQDKAQRHGLPQVLLFTSKAKTLSLTKYLSTEFRRRLLLAEIHPTKTNQKVLEQYGISPDQLPAMIVIPSSTNNEEGSVGATEEMVIRYEGDGFTRHKLQSFLSKHALKDKVFPAKKKEEAEEGAPPKKTDEDQEKDTTTTTNAKEKVKVGAGVNGEL
;
A
#
# COMPACT_ATOMS: atom_id res chain seq x y z
N MET A 1 15.24 17.29 11.39
CA MET A 1 14.68 18.50 12.01
C MET A 1 13.31 18.18 12.54
N LEU A 2 13.13 18.32 13.84
CA LEU A 2 11.85 18.15 14.56
C LEU A 2 11.08 19.46 14.31
N GLY A 3 9.93 19.40 13.64
CA GLY A 3 9.23 20.59 13.16
C GLY A 3 8.93 21.62 14.27
N ASP A 4 9.12 22.89 13.94
CA ASP A 4 8.91 24.03 14.83
C ASP A 4 7.50 24.00 15.44
N PHE A 5 7.39 24.27 16.73
CA PHE A 5 6.11 24.34 17.44
C PHE A 5 5.43 25.67 17.12
N GLN A 6 4.32 25.65 16.38
CA GLN A 6 3.58 26.88 16.03
C GLN A 6 2.65 27.40 17.15
N GLY A 7 2.60 26.73 18.31
CA GLY A 7 1.83 27.17 19.47
C GLY A 7 1.42 26.02 20.38
N THR A 8 1.42 26.24 21.71
CA THR A 8 1.01 25.24 22.70
C THR A 8 -0.44 25.44 23.13
N PRO A 9 -1.18 24.36 23.39
CA PRO A 9 -0.84 22.94 23.17
C PRO A 9 -0.87 22.52 21.68
N THR A 10 -0.01 21.60 21.24
CA THR A 10 -0.06 21.00 19.87
C THR A 10 -0.35 19.50 19.95
N ILE A 11 -1.18 18.97 19.06
CA ILE A 11 -1.41 17.51 18.90
C ILE A 11 -0.66 17.04 17.66
N ARG A 12 0.17 16.00 17.79
CA ARG A 12 0.98 15.45 16.70
C ARG A 12 0.72 13.96 16.49
N LEU A 13 0.56 13.56 15.23
CA LEU A 13 0.49 12.17 14.80
C LEU A 13 1.84 11.73 14.25
N TYR A 14 2.33 10.60 14.76
CA TYR A 14 3.55 9.97 14.30
C TYR A 14 3.19 8.68 13.57
N THR A 15 3.49 8.62 12.27
CA THR A 15 3.34 7.39 11.48
C THR A 15 4.71 6.86 11.05
N PRO A 16 4.88 5.53 11.00
CA PRO A 16 6.12 4.96 10.49
C PRO A 16 6.27 5.28 9.01
N LYS A 17 7.44 5.77 8.57
CA LYS A 17 7.71 5.90 7.14
C LYS A 17 7.79 4.50 6.53
N ALA A 18 7.21 4.31 5.34
CA ALA A 18 7.41 3.09 4.58
C ALA A 18 8.92 2.87 4.36
N LYS A 19 9.39 1.64 4.65
CA LYS A 19 10.81 1.27 4.71
C LYS A 19 11.57 1.71 3.43
N GLN A 20 12.54 2.61 3.57
CA GLN A 20 13.67 2.72 2.63
C GLN A 20 14.84 1.95 3.26
N GLY A 21 15.12 0.73 2.79
CA GLY A 21 16.26 -0.08 3.27
C GLY A 21 15.98 -0.96 4.49
N ASN A 22 16.89 -0.98 5.47
CA ASN A 22 16.86 -1.92 6.61
C ASN A 22 16.24 -1.38 7.91
N SER A 23 15.95 -0.08 8.02
CA SER A 23 15.43 0.53 9.27
C SER A 23 14.10 1.26 9.07
N ASN A 24 13.23 1.19 10.09
CA ASN A 24 11.99 1.96 10.21
C ASN A 24 12.15 3.18 11.15
N SER A 25 13.39 3.64 11.38
CA SER A 25 13.66 4.70 12.36
C SER A 25 13.04 6.06 12.03
N LYS A 26 12.79 6.33 10.74
CA LYS A 26 12.20 7.59 10.29
C LYS A 26 10.68 7.56 10.45
N LYS A 27 10.15 8.58 11.13
CA LYS A 27 8.70 8.80 11.32
C LYS A 27 8.26 10.00 10.48
N ILE A 28 7.04 9.94 9.96
CA ILE A 28 6.34 11.09 9.39
C ILE A 28 5.57 11.72 10.54
N VAL A 29 5.85 13.00 10.79
CA VAL A 29 5.17 13.79 11.82
C VAL A 29 4.12 14.64 11.12
N LYS A 30 2.87 14.56 11.57
CA LYS A 30 1.78 15.41 11.09
C LYS A 30 1.16 16.15 12.25
N ASP A 31 1.06 17.45 12.14
CA ASP A 31 0.44 18.30 13.16
C ASP A 31 -1.08 18.35 12.90
N TYR A 32 -1.85 18.26 13.97
CA TYR A 32 -3.31 18.36 13.92
C TYR A 32 -3.74 19.82 13.96
N GLN A 33 -4.34 20.28 12.87
CA GLN A 33 -4.73 21.69 12.67
C GLN A 33 -6.26 21.90 12.65
N TYR A 34 -7.03 20.89 13.07
CA TYR A 34 -8.51 20.94 13.06
C TYR A 34 -9.07 21.24 14.46
N GLU A 35 -10.39 21.38 14.56
CA GLU A 35 -11.09 21.59 15.83
C GLU A 35 -10.87 20.44 16.82
N ARG A 36 -10.68 20.72 18.11
CA ARG A 36 -10.38 19.69 19.13
C ARG A 36 -11.62 18.91 19.60
N LYS A 37 -12.46 18.50 18.67
CA LYS A 37 -13.62 17.64 18.91
C LYS A 37 -13.25 16.19 18.63
N ALA A 38 -13.83 15.27 19.40
CA ALA A 38 -13.54 13.84 19.28
C ALA A 38 -13.80 13.31 17.86
N VAL A 39 -14.83 13.82 17.18
CA VAL A 39 -15.20 13.43 15.81
C VAL A 39 -14.11 13.80 14.80
N ASP A 40 -13.57 15.02 14.89
CA ASP A 40 -12.55 15.51 13.96
C ASP A 40 -11.19 14.87 14.23
N MET A 41 -10.85 14.63 15.50
CA MET A 41 -9.65 13.88 15.87
C MET A 41 -9.72 12.44 15.35
N LYS A 42 -10.86 11.78 15.52
CA LYS A 42 -11.09 10.43 14.99
C LYS A 42 -10.97 10.40 13.46
N ARG A 43 -11.60 11.35 12.76
CA ARG A 43 -11.52 11.45 11.30
C ARG A 43 -10.09 11.64 10.82
N PHE A 44 -9.35 12.53 11.46
CA PHE A 44 -7.94 12.75 11.17
C PHE A 44 -7.12 11.47 11.34
N LEU A 45 -7.35 10.71 12.41
CA LEU A 45 -6.68 9.42 12.61
C LEU A 45 -7.07 8.41 11.53
N ASP A 46 -8.37 8.26 11.25
CA ASP A 46 -8.89 7.31 10.26
C ASP A 46 -8.31 7.55 8.85
N GLU A 47 -8.13 8.82 8.46
CA GLU A 47 -7.53 9.20 7.17
C GLU A 47 -6.03 8.97 7.11
N ASN A 48 -5.33 9.11 8.24
CA ASN A 48 -3.88 8.96 8.32
C ASN A 48 -3.42 7.56 8.73
N MET A 49 -4.34 6.63 9.02
CA MET A 49 -4.00 5.23 9.25
C MET A 49 -3.35 4.60 8.02
N PRO A 50 -2.22 3.87 8.19
CA PRO A 50 -1.64 3.08 7.12
C PRO A 50 -2.66 2.11 6.51
N ASN A 51 -2.66 2.02 5.19
CA ASN A 51 -3.52 1.12 4.45
C ASN A 51 -2.67 0.22 3.55
N PHE A 52 -2.71 -1.08 3.77
CA PHE A 52 -2.01 -2.09 2.96
C PHE A 52 -2.98 -2.98 2.19
N ILE A 53 -4.23 -2.54 2.06
CA ILE A 53 -5.31 -3.28 1.40
C ILE A 53 -5.28 -2.97 -0.08
N GLU A 54 -5.42 -4.01 -0.89
CA GLU A 54 -5.54 -3.88 -2.34
C GLU A 54 -7.00 -3.85 -2.74
N ARG A 55 -7.41 -2.87 -3.53
CA ARG A 55 -8.77 -2.83 -4.07
C ARG A 55 -8.80 -3.59 -5.39
N VAL A 56 -9.70 -4.55 -5.49
CA VAL A 56 -9.87 -5.37 -6.69
C VAL A 56 -11.08 -4.86 -7.49
N SER A 57 -10.84 -4.54 -8.76
CA SER A 57 -11.85 -4.03 -9.70
C SER A 57 -11.92 -4.92 -10.95
N GLY A 58 -12.50 -6.11 -10.78
CA GLY A 58 -12.73 -7.11 -11.82
C GLY A 58 -11.71 -8.24 -11.77
N LEU A 59 -11.89 -9.21 -12.67
CA LEU A 59 -11.10 -10.45 -12.69
C LEU A 59 -9.61 -10.21 -12.96
N SER A 60 -9.26 -9.24 -13.81
CA SER A 60 -7.85 -8.95 -14.11
C SER A 60 -7.07 -8.52 -12.86
N ASP A 61 -7.68 -7.69 -12.01
CA ASP A 61 -7.04 -7.24 -10.77
C ASP A 61 -7.01 -8.36 -9.72
N LEU A 62 -8.03 -9.23 -9.70
CA LEU A 62 -8.02 -10.43 -8.86
C LEU A 62 -6.86 -11.36 -9.24
N THR A 63 -6.63 -11.60 -10.53
CA THR A 63 -5.51 -12.42 -11.00
C THR A 63 -4.16 -11.81 -10.60
N LYS A 64 -3.97 -10.49 -10.78
CA LYS A 64 -2.74 -9.81 -10.34
C LYS A 64 -2.51 -9.95 -8.83
N PHE A 65 -3.59 -9.86 -8.05
CA PHE A 65 -3.56 -10.03 -6.60
C PHE A 65 -3.16 -11.47 -6.22
N GLN A 66 -3.75 -12.47 -6.86
CA GLN A 66 -3.43 -13.89 -6.69
C GLN A 66 -1.96 -14.18 -7.05
N ASP A 67 -1.50 -13.71 -8.20
CA ASP A 67 -0.12 -13.84 -8.67
C ASP A 67 0.87 -13.25 -7.67
N LYS A 68 0.54 -12.08 -7.11
CA LYS A 68 1.36 -11.41 -6.09
C LYS A 68 1.43 -12.24 -4.80
N ALA A 69 0.31 -12.80 -4.36
CA ALA A 69 0.27 -13.65 -3.19
C ALA A 69 1.11 -14.92 -3.40
N GLN A 70 0.95 -15.58 -4.55
CA GLN A 70 1.70 -16.78 -4.92
C GLN A 70 3.20 -16.50 -5.00
N ARG A 71 3.61 -15.40 -5.66
CA ARG A 71 5.02 -14.97 -5.76
C ARG A 71 5.68 -14.80 -4.40
N HIS A 72 4.91 -14.44 -3.37
CA HIS A 72 5.42 -14.22 -2.02
C HIS A 72 5.08 -15.34 -1.04
N GLY A 73 4.46 -16.45 -1.50
CA GLY A 73 4.00 -17.53 -0.61
C GLY A 73 3.04 -17.04 0.48
N LEU A 74 2.24 -16.01 0.18
CA LEU A 74 1.33 -15.40 1.14
C LEU A 74 -0.07 -16.01 1.02
N PRO A 75 -0.73 -16.33 2.15
CA PRO A 75 -2.16 -16.57 2.19
C PRO A 75 -2.92 -15.32 1.71
N GLN A 76 -4.05 -15.53 1.08
CA GLN A 76 -4.89 -14.46 0.53
C GLN A 76 -6.14 -14.29 1.38
N VAL A 77 -6.55 -13.05 1.59
CA VAL A 77 -7.80 -12.71 2.27
C VAL A 77 -8.59 -11.79 1.35
N LEU A 78 -9.81 -12.18 1.02
CA LEU A 78 -10.72 -11.37 0.23
C LEU A 78 -11.86 -10.92 1.15
N LEU A 79 -11.96 -9.60 1.35
CA LEU A 79 -13.06 -8.96 2.06
C LEU A 79 -14.04 -8.38 1.05
N PHE A 80 -15.25 -8.92 1.03
CA PHE A 80 -16.37 -8.38 0.27
C PHE A 80 -17.17 -7.44 1.17
N THR A 81 -17.35 -6.19 0.73
CA THR A 81 -18.06 -5.19 1.52
C THR A 81 -18.85 -4.22 0.67
N SER A 82 -20.00 -3.77 1.17
CA SER A 82 -20.81 -2.71 0.57
C SER A 82 -20.35 -1.30 1.00
N LYS A 83 -19.39 -1.20 1.92
CA LYS A 83 -18.92 0.09 2.43
C LYS A 83 -17.99 0.75 1.40
N ALA A 84 -18.36 1.95 0.94
CA ALA A 84 -17.56 2.69 -0.03
C ALA A 84 -16.14 3.02 0.46
N LYS A 85 -15.99 3.28 1.76
CA LYS A 85 -14.71 3.58 2.41
C LYS A 85 -14.21 2.37 3.17
N THR A 86 -12.92 2.11 3.02
CA THR A 86 -12.19 1.10 3.78
C THR A 86 -12.23 1.43 5.27
N LEU A 87 -12.82 0.53 6.06
CA LEU A 87 -13.01 0.73 7.50
C LEU A 87 -11.67 0.73 8.25
N SER A 88 -11.59 1.50 9.34
CA SER A 88 -10.39 1.58 10.20
C SER A 88 -10.00 0.20 10.75
N LEU A 89 -11.00 -0.65 11.04
CA LEU A 89 -10.77 -2.03 11.45
C LEU A 89 -10.04 -2.83 10.36
N THR A 90 -10.45 -2.72 9.10
CA THR A 90 -9.79 -3.42 8.00
C THR A 90 -8.36 -2.90 7.82
N LYS A 91 -8.15 -1.58 7.89
CA LYS A 91 -6.80 -0.97 7.83
C LYS A 91 -5.90 -1.50 8.95
N TYR A 92 -6.43 -1.64 10.17
CA TYR A 92 -5.74 -2.27 11.29
C TYR A 92 -5.32 -3.70 10.96
N LEU A 93 -6.25 -4.54 10.50
CA LEU A 93 -5.94 -5.94 10.13
C LEU A 93 -4.86 -6.03 9.05
N SER A 94 -4.90 -5.15 8.05
CA SER A 94 -3.88 -5.08 6.99
C SER A 94 -2.48 -4.72 7.51
N THR A 95 -2.42 -3.96 8.62
CA THR A 95 -1.17 -3.56 9.26
C THR A 95 -0.65 -4.66 10.17
N GLU A 96 -1.54 -5.27 10.97
CA GLU A 96 -1.22 -6.34 11.91
C GLU A 96 -0.64 -7.57 11.19
N PHE A 97 -1.29 -8.00 10.11
CA PHE A 97 -0.88 -9.16 9.33
C PHE A 97 -0.03 -8.82 8.11
N ARG A 98 0.52 -7.61 8.07
CA ARG A 98 1.37 -7.15 6.96
C ARG A 98 2.54 -8.13 6.78
N ARG A 99 2.73 -8.62 5.55
CA ARG A 99 3.75 -9.62 5.16
C ARG A 99 3.54 -11.02 5.73
N ARG A 100 2.39 -11.30 6.34
CA ARG A 100 2.02 -12.65 6.82
C ARG A 100 0.84 -13.22 6.04
N LEU A 101 0.05 -12.34 5.44
CA LEU A 101 -0.98 -12.61 4.43
C LEU A 101 -1.15 -11.35 3.57
N LEU A 102 -1.87 -11.49 2.46
CA LEU A 102 -2.26 -10.40 1.58
C LEU A 102 -3.77 -10.19 1.68
N LEU A 103 -4.23 -8.94 1.82
CA LEU A 103 -5.64 -8.62 2.03
C LEU A 103 -6.16 -7.71 0.92
N ALA A 104 -7.24 -8.13 0.28
CA ALA A 104 -7.97 -7.34 -0.71
C ALA A 104 -9.38 -6.99 -0.24
N GLU A 105 -9.87 -5.87 -0.76
CA GLU A 105 -11.23 -5.37 -0.58
C GLU A 105 -11.93 -5.35 -1.94
N ILE A 106 -13.12 -5.96 -1.99
CA ILE A 106 -13.95 -6.11 -3.18
C ILE A 106 -15.33 -5.50 -2.89
N HIS A 107 -15.73 -4.56 -3.73
CA HIS A 107 -17.04 -3.90 -3.64
C HIS A 107 -18.03 -4.54 -4.62
N PRO A 108 -19.34 -4.61 -4.30
CA PRO A 108 -20.37 -5.17 -5.18
C PRO A 108 -20.70 -4.19 -6.32
N THR A 109 -19.75 -3.99 -7.23
CA THR A 109 -19.92 -3.20 -8.46
C THR A 109 -20.21 -4.12 -9.64
N LYS A 110 -20.75 -3.55 -10.72
CA LYS A 110 -20.99 -4.30 -11.98
C LYS A 110 -19.73 -5.02 -12.49
N THR A 111 -18.56 -4.41 -12.32
CA THR A 111 -17.26 -4.98 -12.72
C THR A 111 -16.84 -6.18 -11.87
N ASN A 112 -17.29 -6.23 -10.61
CA ASN A 112 -16.95 -7.28 -9.64
C ASN A 112 -18.00 -8.39 -9.57
N GLN A 113 -19.11 -8.29 -10.32
CA GLN A 113 -20.17 -9.30 -10.31
C GLN A 113 -19.63 -10.73 -10.52
N LYS A 114 -18.78 -10.91 -11.54
CA LYS A 114 -18.13 -12.20 -11.84
C LYS A 114 -17.24 -12.70 -10.70
N VAL A 115 -16.59 -11.79 -9.97
CA VAL A 115 -15.75 -12.13 -8.81
C VAL A 115 -16.63 -12.60 -7.66
N LEU A 116 -17.77 -11.93 -7.42
CA LEU A 116 -18.73 -12.36 -6.40
C LEU A 116 -19.31 -13.74 -6.72
N GLU A 117 -19.71 -13.95 -7.98
CA GLU A 117 -20.22 -15.24 -8.48
C GLU A 117 -19.20 -16.36 -8.34
N GLN A 118 -17.92 -16.10 -8.69
CA GLN A 118 -16.83 -17.07 -8.55
C GLN A 118 -16.66 -17.60 -7.12
N TYR A 119 -16.94 -16.77 -6.12
CA TYR A 119 -16.85 -17.16 -4.70
C TYR A 119 -18.21 -17.46 -4.05
N GLY A 120 -19.29 -17.50 -4.83
CA GLY A 120 -20.64 -17.79 -4.32
C GLY A 120 -21.15 -16.75 -3.31
N ILE A 121 -20.72 -15.50 -3.42
CA ILE A 121 -21.10 -14.42 -2.49
C ILE A 121 -22.19 -13.56 -3.13
N SER A 122 -23.35 -13.54 -2.50
CA SER A 122 -24.45 -12.67 -2.89
C SER A 122 -24.39 -11.31 -2.17
N PRO A 123 -24.94 -10.23 -2.77
CA PRO A 123 -24.88 -8.88 -2.18
C PRO A 123 -25.55 -8.76 -0.79
N ASP A 124 -26.53 -9.59 -0.50
CA ASP A 124 -27.25 -9.69 0.79
C ASP A 124 -26.39 -10.31 1.91
N GLN A 125 -25.33 -11.05 1.56
CA GLN A 125 -24.42 -11.68 2.52
C GLN A 125 -23.26 -10.77 2.94
N LEU A 126 -23.25 -9.51 2.52
CA LEU A 126 -22.17 -8.58 2.82
C LEU A 126 -22.33 -7.99 4.24
N PRO A 127 -21.23 -7.86 5.01
CA PRO A 127 -19.86 -8.18 4.66
C PRO A 127 -19.54 -9.68 4.73
N ALA A 128 -18.69 -10.16 3.81
CA ALA A 128 -18.20 -11.53 3.79
C ALA A 128 -16.66 -11.53 3.70
N MET A 129 -16.01 -12.49 4.38
CA MET A 129 -14.57 -12.64 4.36
C MET A 129 -14.22 -14.09 4.04
N ILE A 130 -13.31 -14.27 3.09
CA ILE A 130 -12.79 -15.58 2.73
C ILE A 130 -11.27 -15.56 2.75
N VAL A 131 -10.69 -16.72 3.04
CA VAL A 131 -9.25 -16.94 3.08
C VAL A 131 -8.91 -18.05 2.12
N ILE A 132 -7.89 -17.83 1.31
CA ILE A 132 -7.30 -18.83 0.42
C ILE A 132 -5.89 -19.10 0.96
N PRO A 133 -5.64 -20.29 1.54
CA PRO A 133 -4.32 -20.66 2.03
C PRO A 133 -3.25 -20.56 0.94
N SER A 134 -2.00 -20.33 1.35
CA SER A 134 -0.88 -20.42 0.41
C SER A 134 -0.48 -21.88 0.20
N SER A 135 -0.13 -22.23 -1.03
CA SER A 135 0.38 -23.57 -1.39
C SER A 135 1.69 -23.95 -0.68
N THR A 136 2.41 -22.99 -0.11
CA THR A 136 3.68 -23.23 0.59
C THR A 136 3.53 -23.65 2.06
N ASN A 137 2.32 -23.55 2.64
CA ASN A 137 2.07 -23.89 4.04
C ASN A 137 1.49 -25.29 4.25
N ASN A 138 1.40 -26.08 3.19
CA ASN A 138 1.04 -27.48 3.35
C ASN A 138 2.23 -28.18 3.99
N GLU A 139 2.12 -28.41 5.30
CA GLU A 139 2.89 -29.44 6.00
C GLU A 139 2.93 -30.70 5.13
N GLU A 140 4.10 -31.33 5.07
CA GLU A 140 4.45 -32.45 4.18
C GLU A 140 3.27 -33.40 3.91
N GLY A 141 2.72 -33.34 2.68
CA GLY A 141 1.80 -34.36 2.18
C GLY A 141 0.52 -33.92 1.47
N SER A 142 0.13 -32.63 1.47
CA SER A 142 -1.08 -32.20 0.75
C SER A 142 -0.77 -31.64 -0.65
N VAL A 143 -1.03 -32.51 -1.63
CA VAL A 143 -0.96 -32.31 -3.08
C VAL A 143 -1.81 -31.11 -3.51
N GLY A 144 -1.18 -30.12 -4.15
CA GLY A 144 -1.81 -29.14 -5.04
C GLY A 144 -2.82 -28.19 -4.41
N ALA A 145 -2.70 -26.89 -4.66
CA ALA A 145 -3.80 -25.97 -4.39
C ALA A 145 -4.94 -26.23 -5.38
N THR A 146 -5.74 -27.27 -5.14
CA THR A 146 -7.04 -27.46 -5.78
C THR A 146 -8.02 -26.41 -5.24
N GLU A 147 -9.00 -26.04 -6.05
CA GLU A 147 -10.03 -25.01 -5.82
C GLU A 147 -10.88 -25.23 -4.54
N GLU A 148 -10.62 -26.31 -3.79
CA GLU A 148 -11.42 -26.82 -2.67
C GLU A 148 -11.05 -26.26 -1.29
N MET A 149 -9.98 -25.47 -1.13
CA MET A 149 -9.59 -24.92 0.18
C MET A 149 -9.91 -23.43 0.36
N VAL A 150 -11.05 -22.95 -0.15
CA VAL A 150 -11.54 -21.60 0.20
C VAL A 150 -12.22 -21.67 1.57
N ILE A 151 -11.68 -20.95 2.55
CA ILE A 151 -12.18 -20.94 3.93
C ILE A 151 -12.98 -19.67 4.17
N ARG A 152 -14.29 -19.81 4.37
CA ARG A 152 -15.19 -18.69 4.70
C ARG A 152 -15.20 -18.40 6.20
N TYR A 153 -15.26 -17.12 6.55
CA TYR A 153 -15.47 -16.69 7.93
C TYR A 153 -16.95 -16.84 8.31
N GLU A 154 -17.23 -17.76 9.23
CA GLU A 154 -18.59 -18.05 9.74
C GLU A 154 -18.85 -17.47 11.14
N GLY A 155 -18.00 -16.55 11.60
CA GLY A 155 -18.15 -15.98 12.94
C GLY A 155 -19.30 -14.97 13.01
N ASP A 156 -20.00 -14.96 14.15
CA ASP A 156 -21.07 -14.00 14.43
C ASP A 156 -20.52 -12.56 14.52
N GLY A 157 -20.58 -11.83 13.42
CA GLY A 157 -20.19 -10.43 13.32
C GLY A 157 -18.70 -10.15 13.06
N PHE A 158 -18.46 -8.95 12.52
CA PHE A 158 -17.15 -8.45 12.10
C PHE A 158 -16.46 -7.61 13.19
N THR A 159 -16.26 -8.22 14.37
CA THR A 159 -15.59 -7.55 15.49
C THR A 159 -14.07 -7.74 15.43
N ARG A 160 -13.31 -6.81 16.05
CA ARG A 160 -11.83 -6.85 16.04
C ARG A 160 -11.27 -8.19 16.50
N HIS A 161 -11.72 -8.68 17.66
CA HIS A 161 -11.18 -9.90 18.25
C HIS A 161 -11.46 -11.13 17.40
N LYS A 162 -12.69 -11.26 16.89
CA LYS A 162 -13.06 -12.43 16.08
C LYS A 162 -12.30 -12.48 14.75
N LEU A 163 -12.22 -11.34 14.04
CA LEU A 163 -11.48 -11.26 12.78
C LEU A 163 -9.98 -11.45 12.98
N GLN A 164 -9.39 -10.86 14.03
CA GLN A 164 -7.98 -11.04 14.33
C GLN A 164 -7.67 -12.50 14.68
N SER A 165 -8.47 -13.13 15.53
CA SER A 165 -8.30 -14.55 15.87
C SER A 165 -8.45 -15.45 14.66
N PHE A 166 -9.44 -15.20 13.79
CA PHE A 166 -9.62 -15.95 12.55
C PHE A 166 -8.42 -15.80 11.61
N LEU A 167 -8.02 -14.57 11.28
CA LEU A 167 -6.88 -14.33 10.38
C LEU A 167 -5.56 -14.83 10.95
N SER A 168 -5.38 -14.80 12.27
CA SER A 168 -4.15 -15.30 12.91
C SER A 168 -3.92 -16.79 12.69
N LYS A 169 -4.98 -17.60 12.55
CA LYS A 169 -4.90 -19.04 12.28
C LYS A 169 -4.39 -19.34 10.88
N HIS A 170 -4.68 -18.45 9.93
CA HIS A 170 -4.33 -18.65 8.52
C HIS A 170 -3.13 -17.81 8.07
N ALA A 171 -2.72 -16.81 8.87
CA ALA A 171 -1.53 -16.02 8.62
C ALA A 171 -0.26 -16.87 8.83
N LEU A 172 0.78 -16.58 8.05
CA LEU A 172 2.11 -17.12 8.31
C LEU A 172 2.57 -16.77 9.73
N LYS A 173 3.36 -17.64 10.38
CA LYS A 173 3.96 -17.35 11.69
C LYS A 173 4.91 -16.16 11.58
N ASP A 174 5.79 -16.18 10.58
CA ASP A 174 6.79 -15.15 10.33
C ASP A 174 6.46 -14.25 9.14
N LYS A 175 7.06 -13.05 9.14
CA LYS A 175 6.90 -12.08 8.04
C LYS A 175 7.78 -12.45 6.87
N VAL A 176 7.21 -12.54 5.67
CA VAL A 176 7.95 -12.75 4.43
C VAL A 176 8.49 -11.42 3.91
N PHE A 177 9.76 -11.39 3.56
CA PHE A 177 10.38 -10.29 2.84
C PHE A 177 10.72 -10.76 1.43
N PRO A 178 10.49 -9.94 0.40
CA PRO A 178 10.96 -10.28 -0.94
C PRO A 178 12.48 -10.49 -0.86
N ALA A 179 12.95 -11.62 -1.37
CA ALA A 179 14.37 -11.84 -1.56
C ALA A 179 14.91 -10.64 -2.37
N LYS A 180 15.93 -9.96 -1.84
CA LYS A 180 16.67 -8.99 -2.66
C LYS A 180 17.18 -9.79 -3.85
N LYS A 181 16.79 -9.44 -5.07
CA LYS A 181 17.53 -9.88 -6.27
C LYS A 181 18.99 -9.52 -5.99
N LYS A 182 19.83 -10.52 -5.72
CA LYS A 182 21.26 -10.38 -5.98
C LYS A 182 21.32 -10.25 -7.49
N GLU A 183 21.55 -9.04 -7.98
CA GLU A 183 22.14 -8.88 -9.30
C GLU A 183 23.46 -9.64 -9.22
N GLU A 184 23.52 -10.76 -9.93
CA GLU A 184 24.78 -11.42 -10.25
C GLU A 184 25.62 -10.38 -10.98
N ALA A 185 26.71 -10.00 -10.34
CA ALA A 185 27.81 -9.32 -10.99
C ALA A 185 28.39 -10.29 -12.01
N GLU A 186 28.05 -10.12 -13.29
CA GLU A 186 28.87 -10.70 -14.36
C GLU A 186 30.14 -9.87 -14.51
N GLU A 187 31.24 -10.57 -14.24
CA GLU A 187 32.61 -10.25 -14.64
C GLU A 187 32.68 -9.78 -16.10
N GLY A 188 33.32 -8.64 -16.30
CA GLY A 188 33.60 -8.10 -17.63
C GLY A 188 34.54 -6.90 -17.56
N ALA A 189 35.71 -7.06 -16.94
CA ALA A 189 36.84 -6.16 -17.23
C ALA A 189 37.37 -6.47 -18.63
N PRO A 190 37.71 -5.46 -19.46
CA PRO A 190 39.11 -5.06 -19.57
C PRO A 190 39.29 -3.55 -19.92
N PRO A 191 40.51 -3.08 -20.25
CA PRO A 191 41.63 -2.77 -19.37
C PRO A 191 41.92 -1.26 -19.29
N LYS A 192 42.68 -0.87 -18.26
CA LYS A 192 43.34 0.45 -18.16
C LYS A 192 44.20 0.72 -19.40
N LYS A 193 44.06 1.93 -19.98
CA LYS A 193 45.17 2.67 -20.58
C LYS A 193 45.31 4.00 -19.85
N THR A 194 46.53 4.25 -19.43
CA THR A 194 47.06 5.48 -18.84
C THR A 194 47.54 6.43 -19.96
N ASP A 195 47.88 7.66 -19.53
CA ASP A 195 48.63 8.74 -20.22
C ASP A 195 47.79 9.68 -21.10
N GLU A 196 47.96 11.00 -21.10
CA GLU A 196 48.62 12.01 -20.24
C GLU A 196 48.11 13.37 -20.78
N ASP A 197 48.07 14.37 -19.91
CA ASP A 197 48.13 15.84 -20.12
C ASP A 197 47.67 16.49 -21.44
N GLN A 198 46.77 17.49 -21.32
CA GLN A 198 47.16 18.89 -21.58
C GLN A 198 46.19 19.93 -21.04
N GLU A 199 46.81 20.87 -20.34
CA GLU A 199 46.38 22.17 -19.83
C GLU A 199 46.07 23.18 -20.95
N LYS A 200 44.98 23.95 -20.82
CA LYS A 200 44.85 25.41 -21.10
C LYS A 200 43.36 25.80 -21.17
N ASP A 201 42.82 26.59 -20.25
CA ASP A 201 42.96 28.05 -20.05
C ASP A 201 41.88 28.86 -20.82
N THR A 202 41.44 29.95 -20.19
CA THR A 202 40.75 31.14 -20.72
C THR A 202 39.22 31.21 -20.97
N THR A 203 38.57 31.97 -20.07
CA THR A 203 37.83 33.24 -20.34
C THR A 203 36.30 33.25 -20.55
N THR A 204 35.63 33.82 -19.54
CA THR A 204 34.67 34.96 -19.54
C THR A 204 33.81 35.25 -20.78
N THR A 205 32.50 35.49 -20.58
CA THR A 205 31.67 36.63 -21.11
C THR A 205 30.18 36.36 -20.81
N THR A 206 29.60 36.84 -19.71
CA THR A 206 28.72 38.04 -19.59
C THR A 206 27.96 38.49 -20.84
N ASN A 207 26.62 38.46 -20.77
CA ASN A 207 25.65 39.45 -21.30
C ASN A 207 24.25 38.90 -20.92
N ALA A 208 23.42 39.45 -20.03
CA ALA A 208 23.01 40.83 -19.77
C ALA A 208 22.49 41.57 -21.01
N LYS A 209 21.23 42.03 -20.86
CA LYS A 209 20.47 43.05 -21.63
C LYS A 209 19.44 42.52 -22.63
N GLU A 210 18.27 43.12 -22.81
CA GLU A 210 17.59 44.26 -22.16
C GLU A 210 16.24 44.46 -22.92
N LYS A 211 15.16 44.75 -22.18
CA LYS A 211 14.00 45.63 -22.49
C LYS A 211 13.07 45.34 -23.70
N VAL A 212 11.75 45.25 -23.47
CA VAL A 212 10.68 46.31 -23.34
C VAL A 212 9.88 46.42 -24.63
N LYS A 213 8.54 46.32 -24.53
CA LYS A 213 7.56 47.41 -24.75
C LYS A 213 6.16 46.79 -24.95
N VAL A 214 5.26 46.91 -23.97
CA VAL A 214 4.12 47.86 -23.93
C VAL A 214 3.26 47.85 -25.21
N GLY A 215 2.01 47.42 -25.06
CA GLY A 215 0.94 47.63 -26.03
C GLY A 215 -0.41 47.45 -25.36
N ALA A 216 -0.96 48.56 -24.87
CA ALA A 216 -2.35 48.68 -24.43
C ALA A 216 -3.29 48.62 -25.65
N GLY A 217 -4.48 48.06 -25.47
CA GLY A 217 -5.56 48.08 -26.46
C GLY A 217 -6.90 47.84 -25.78
N VAL A 218 -7.59 48.94 -25.49
CA VAL A 218 -8.97 49.06 -25.00
C VAL A 218 -9.92 49.10 -26.21
N ASN A 219 -11.22 48.87 -25.96
CA ASN A 219 -12.42 49.04 -26.80
C ASN A 219 -12.91 47.72 -27.43
N GLY A 220 -14.18 47.35 -27.39
CA GLY A 220 -15.41 48.02 -26.97
C GLY A 220 -16.61 47.21 -27.48
N GLU A 221 -17.71 47.29 -26.74
CA GLU A 221 -19.14 47.02 -27.05
C GLU A 221 -19.53 46.32 -28.36
N LEU A 222 -20.35 45.27 -28.25
CA LEU A 222 -21.82 45.34 -28.35
C LEU A 222 -22.46 44.03 -27.85
#